data_AF-A0A7X9JM47-F1
#
_entry.id   AF-A0A7X9JM47-F1
#
_cell.length_a   1.000
_cell.length_b   1.000
_cell.length_c   1.000
_cell.angle_alpha   90.00
_cell.angle_beta   90.00
_cell.angle_gamma   90.00
#
_symmetry.space_group_name_H-M   'P 1'
#
loop_
_entity.id
_entity.type
_entity.pdbx_description
1 polymer ?
#
loop_
_entity_poly.entity_id
_entity_poly.type
_entity_poly.pdbx_seq_one_letter_code
_entity_poly.pdbx_strand_id
1 'polypeptide(L)'
;WTGGIQNDTLMHVSNGTYVVTVSDAHNCTSTSSSTLYNPPAMNITGQIQQANHMGSIDVSVSGGTAPYNFVWSNGATTEDVTNLGGGTYILTVTDGNNCMQTDTFVIDIPLEIPTVITPNGDGKNDDFEIVGIQAYQNVSIEIYGRWGDLLFDFKGTGLEYVNKTNRWNGKYNGKDLPMGSYVYIIKLNDDDPLTGVVAIIR
;
A
#
# COMPACT_ATOMS: atom_id res chain seq x y z
N TRP A 1 24.12 32.73 -31.34
CA TRP A 1 22.84 32.21 -30.80
C TRP A 1 22.00 33.33 -30.21
N THR A 2 20.68 33.14 -30.13
CA THR A 2 19.76 33.96 -29.33
C THR A 2 20.32 34.13 -27.91
N GLY A 3 20.41 35.37 -27.42
CA GLY A 3 21.06 35.70 -26.14
C GLY A 3 22.54 36.12 -26.22
N GLY A 4 23.12 36.25 -27.42
CA GLY A 4 24.44 36.87 -27.63
C GLY A 4 25.65 35.93 -27.54
N ILE A 5 25.43 34.62 -27.36
CA ILE A 5 26.49 33.62 -27.31
C ILE A 5 27.04 33.39 -28.73
N GLN A 6 28.36 33.52 -28.91
CA GLN A 6 29.08 33.40 -30.19
C GLN A 6 29.97 32.15 -30.27
N ASN A 7 29.51 31.03 -29.71
CA ASN A 7 30.22 29.76 -29.76
C ASN A 7 29.55 28.79 -30.73
N ASP A 8 30.31 27.83 -31.28
CA ASP A 8 29.76 26.81 -32.18
C ASP A 8 28.75 25.87 -31.48
N THR A 9 28.92 25.67 -30.18
CA THR A 9 28.16 24.76 -29.34
C THR A 9 27.50 25.50 -28.20
N LEU A 10 26.18 25.29 -28.02
CA LEU A 10 25.45 25.68 -26.83
C LEU A 10 25.45 24.52 -25.82
N MET A 11 25.86 24.78 -24.58
CA MET A 11 25.80 23.83 -23.47
C MET A 11 25.04 24.44 -22.28
N HIS A 12 24.47 23.59 -21.43
CA HIS A 12 23.74 23.99 -20.21
C HIS A 12 22.57 24.97 -20.46
N VAL A 13 21.83 24.74 -21.55
CA VAL A 13 20.70 25.60 -21.91
C VAL A 13 19.37 25.03 -21.42
N SER A 14 18.46 25.91 -21.00
CA SER A 14 17.11 25.57 -20.53
C SER A 14 16.17 25.21 -21.70
N ASN A 15 14.90 24.88 -21.45
CA ASN A 15 13.95 24.69 -22.55
C ASN A 15 13.83 25.97 -23.40
N GLY A 16 13.58 25.81 -24.70
CA GLY A 16 13.32 26.94 -25.58
C GLY A 16 13.75 26.72 -27.02
N THR A 17 13.43 27.71 -27.86
CA THR A 17 13.89 27.78 -29.25
C THR A 17 15.19 28.56 -29.31
N TYR A 18 16.25 27.91 -29.79
CA TYR A 18 17.56 28.50 -29.97
C TYR A 18 17.78 28.82 -31.44
N VAL A 19 17.98 30.10 -31.75
CA VAL A 19 18.27 30.53 -33.13
C VAL A 19 19.76 30.86 -33.23
N VAL A 20 20.45 30.21 -34.16
CA VAL A 20 21.81 30.59 -34.55
C VAL A 20 21.72 31.54 -35.75
N THR A 21 22.46 32.64 -35.67
CA THR A 21 22.64 33.58 -36.78
C THR A 21 24.11 33.56 -37.15
N VAL A 22 24.41 33.30 -38.42
CA VAL A 22 25.75 33.40 -38.99
C VAL A 22 25.78 34.55 -39.97
N SER A 23 26.82 35.37 -39.91
CA SER A 23 27.01 36.53 -40.79
C SER A 23 28.35 36.42 -41.53
N ASP A 24 28.37 36.79 -42.81
CA ASP A 24 29.61 36.90 -43.57
C ASP A 24 30.25 38.30 -43.44
N ALA A 25 31.42 38.49 -44.05
CA ALA A 25 32.15 39.77 -44.06
C ALA A 25 31.46 40.88 -44.88
N HIS A 26 30.42 40.55 -45.65
CA HIS A 26 29.62 41.50 -46.43
C HIS A 26 28.26 41.77 -45.77
N ASN A 27 28.10 41.42 -44.49
CA ASN A 27 26.88 41.56 -43.69
C ASN A 27 25.68 40.75 -44.19
N CYS A 28 25.89 39.71 -45.01
CA CYS A 28 24.83 38.75 -45.33
C CYS A 28 24.64 37.83 -44.13
N THR A 29 23.39 37.64 -43.69
CA THR A 29 23.07 36.77 -42.56
C THR A 29 22.26 35.56 -43.00
N SER A 30 22.55 34.39 -42.43
CA SER A 30 21.69 33.21 -42.48
C SER A 30 21.34 32.78 -41.06
N THR A 31 20.14 32.24 -40.88
CA THR A 31 19.65 31.79 -39.58
C THR A 31 19.21 30.33 -39.66
N SER A 32 19.44 29.59 -38.57
CA SER A 32 18.85 28.27 -38.34
C SER A 32 18.33 28.19 -36.92
N SER A 33 17.33 27.37 -36.67
CA SER A 33 16.73 27.22 -35.34
C SER A 33 16.63 25.76 -34.93
N SER A 34 16.81 25.51 -33.63
CA SER A 34 16.52 24.22 -32.99
C SER A 34 15.70 24.44 -31.73
N THR A 35 14.77 23.54 -31.44
CA THR A 35 13.91 23.59 -30.25
C THR A 35 14.31 22.49 -29.27
N LEU A 36 14.54 22.88 -28.02
CA LEU A 36 14.74 21.93 -26.91
C LEU A 36 13.43 21.82 -26.13
N TYR A 37 12.77 20.65 -26.22
CA TYR A 37 11.56 20.33 -25.45
C TYR A 37 11.91 19.49 -24.23
N ASN A 38 11.51 19.96 -23.05
CA ASN A 38 11.41 19.13 -21.85
C ASN A 38 10.15 18.25 -21.99
N PRO A 39 10.21 16.94 -21.68
CA PRO A 39 8.99 16.16 -21.45
C PRO A 39 8.04 16.89 -20.48
N PRO A 40 6.71 16.72 -20.60
CA PRO A 40 5.80 17.19 -19.55
C PRO A 40 6.26 16.64 -18.19
N ALA A 41 6.07 17.38 -17.10
CA ALA A 41 6.42 16.87 -15.77
C ALA A 41 5.69 15.54 -15.52
N MET A 42 6.38 14.57 -14.92
CA MET A 42 5.76 13.31 -14.54
C MET A 42 4.67 13.57 -13.49
N ASN A 43 3.49 13.02 -13.73
CA ASN A 43 2.34 13.10 -12.84
C ASN A 43 1.80 11.71 -12.59
N ILE A 44 1.71 11.34 -11.31
CA ILE A 44 1.11 10.11 -10.83
C ILE A 44 -0.32 10.42 -10.39
N THR A 45 -1.25 9.57 -10.78
CA THR A 45 -2.59 9.49 -10.18
C THR A 45 -2.84 8.05 -9.78
N GLY A 46 -3.62 7.84 -8.72
CA GLY A 46 -4.08 6.50 -8.39
C GLY A 46 -5.49 6.47 -7.82
N GLN A 47 -6.13 5.32 -7.93
CA GLN A 47 -7.45 5.03 -7.39
C GLN A 47 -7.35 3.85 -6.43
N ILE A 48 -7.85 4.04 -5.22
CA ILE A 48 -7.93 2.98 -4.21
C ILE A 48 -9.27 2.27 -4.37
N GLN A 49 -9.23 0.94 -4.47
CA GLN A 49 -10.42 0.09 -4.45
C GLN A 49 -10.32 -0.85 -3.25
N GLN A 50 -11.45 -1.09 -2.58
CA GLN A 50 -11.52 -1.97 -1.42
C GLN A 50 -12.59 -3.02 -1.62
N ALA A 51 -12.25 -4.29 -1.39
CA ALA A 51 -13.18 -5.41 -1.45
C ALA A 51 -12.72 -6.52 -0.49
N ASN A 52 -13.67 -7.15 0.21
CA ASN A 52 -13.40 -8.28 1.12
C ASN A 52 -12.31 -7.97 2.17
N HIS A 53 -12.30 -6.75 2.70
CA HIS A 53 -11.29 -6.23 3.63
C HIS A 53 -9.84 -6.35 3.12
N MET A 54 -9.69 -6.24 1.80
CA MET A 54 -8.43 -6.05 1.11
C MET A 54 -8.54 -4.83 0.19
N GLY A 55 -7.40 -4.22 -0.12
CA GLY A 55 -7.31 -3.08 -1.03
C GLY A 55 -6.49 -3.38 -2.28
N SER A 56 -6.67 -2.53 -3.28
CA SER A 56 -5.80 -2.42 -4.45
C SER A 56 -5.60 -0.95 -4.80
N ILE A 57 -4.45 -0.64 -5.40
CA ILE A 57 -4.14 0.68 -5.93
C ILE A 57 -3.91 0.52 -7.43
N ASP A 58 -4.80 1.16 -8.19
CA ASP A 58 -4.76 1.26 -9.65
C ASP A 58 -4.08 2.59 -10.00
N VAL A 59 -2.91 2.53 -10.63
CA VAL A 59 -2.04 3.69 -10.87
C VAL A 59 -2.05 4.05 -12.34
N SER A 60 -1.96 5.35 -12.62
CA SER A 60 -1.73 5.87 -13.95
C SER A 60 -0.64 6.93 -13.92
N VAL A 61 0.36 6.78 -14.78
CA VAL A 61 1.47 7.74 -14.93
C VAL A 61 1.33 8.49 -16.25
N SER A 62 1.49 9.81 -16.21
CA SER A 62 1.46 10.70 -17.37
C SER A 62 2.64 11.68 -17.34
N GLY A 63 3.03 12.24 -18.49
CA GLY A 63 4.26 13.03 -18.60
C GLY A 63 5.52 12.18 -18.44
N GLY A 64 6.69 12.79 -18.23
CA GLY A 64 7.98 12.10 -18.16
C GLY A 64 8.40 11.45 -19.49
N THR A 65 9.46 10.64 -19.42
CA THR A 65 9.97 9.86 -20.57
C THR A 65 9.89 8.36 -20.29
N ALA A 66 9.07 7.62 -21.02
CA ALA A 66 9.05 6.16 -20.90
C ALA A 66 10.41 5.52 -21.30
N PRO A 67 10.78 4.35 -20.73
CA PRO A 67 10.01 3.51 -19.82
C PRO A 67 9.98 4.03 -18.37
N TYR A 68 8.97 3.60 -17.61
CA TYR A 68 8.86 3.88 -16.17
C TYR A 68 9.26 2.66 -15.34
N ASN A 69 9.95 2.90 -14.23
CA ASN A 69 10.25 1.91 -13.21
C ASN A 69 9.46 2.23 -11.94
N PHE A 70 8.80 1.23 -11.37
CA PHE A 70 7.95 1.36 -10.18
C PHE A 70 8.62 0.66 -9.00
N VAL A 71 8.64 1.31 -7.84
CA VAL A 71 9.09 0.73 -6.58
C VAL A 71 8.11 1.13 -5.48
N TRP A 72 7.48 0.14 -4.87
CA TRP A 72 6.57 0.33 -3.75
C TRP A 72 7.26 0.07 -2.40
N SER A 73 6.79 0.73 -1.34
CA SER A 73 7.27 0.51 0.03
C SER A 73 7.13 -0.94 0.52
N ASN A 74 6.20 -1.72 -0.05
CA ASN A 74 6.03 -3.14 0.23
C ASN A 74 6.92 -4.05 -0.65
N GLY A 75 7.81 -3.47 -1.47
CA GLY A 75 8.73 -4.20 -2.36
C GLY A 75 8.15 -4.61 -3.72
N ALA A 76 6.88 -4.30 -4.02
CA ALA A 76 6.33 -4.54 -5.35
C ALA A 76 6.97 -3.62 -6.40
N THR A 77 7.03 -4.09 -7.65
CA THR A 77 7.62 -3.35 -8.80
C THR A 77 6.69 -3.24 -9.99
N THR A 78 5.41 -3.57 -9.80
CA THR A 78 4.35 -3.41 -10.81
C THR A 78 3.73 -2.02 -10.71
N GLU A 79 3.14 -1.55 -11.81
CA GLU A 79 2.37 -0.30 -11.83
C GLU A 79 1.22 -0.37 -10.83
N ASP A 80 0.37 -1.40 -10.97
CA ASP A 80 -0.74 -1.68 -10.06
C ASP A 80 -0.36 -2.68 -8.98
N VAL A 81 -0.98 -2.53 -7.81
CA VAL A 81 -0.81 -3.44 -6.67
C VAL A 81 -2.16 -3.88 -6.12
N THR A 82 -2.28 -5.16 -5.79
CA THR A 82 -3.53 -5.79 -5.31
C THR A 82 -3.25 -6.60 -4.05
N ASN A 83 -4.32 -7.09 -3.40
CA ASN A 83 -4.24 -7.88 -2.17
C ASN A 83 -3.49 -7.15 -1.05
N LEU A 84 -3.78 -5.87 -0.89
CA LEU A 84 -3.17 -5.00 0.12
C LEU A 84 -3.99 -5.00 1.42
N GLY A 85 -3.29 -4.94 2.53
CA GLY A 85 -3.86 -4.66 3.83
C GLY A 85 -4.16 -3.18 4.03
N GLY A 86 -4.76 -2.85 5.18
CA GLY A 86 -4.77 -1.49 5.68
C GLY A 86 -3.34 -1.03 5.94
N GLY A 87 -3.00 0.19 5.55
CA GLY A 87 -1.66 0.72 5.68
C GLY A 87 -1.34 1.88 4.74
N THR A 88 -0.12 2.40 4.88
CA THR A 88 0.43 3.44 4.00
C THR A 88 1.38 2.81 2.98
N TYR A 89 1.09 3.04 1.70
CA TYR A 89 1.86 2.56 0.57
C TYR A 89 2.50 3.75 -0.16
N ILE A 90 3.82 3.75 -0.26
CA ILE A 90 4.58 4.79 -0.93
C ILE A 90 5.04 4.24 -2.26
N LEU A 91 4.66 4.89 -3.36
CA LEU A 91 5.10 4.58 -4.70
C LEU A 91 6.21 5.55 -5.11
N THR A 92 7.32 5.02 -5.60
CA THR A 92 8.35 5.79 -6.31
C THR A 92 8.38 5.37 -7.76
N VAL A 93 8.20 6.33 -8.67
CA VAL A 93 8.30 6.12 -10.11
C VAL A 93 9.52 6.87 -10.65
N THR A 94 10.34 6.17 -11.44
CA THR A 94 11.49 6.74 -12.13
C THR A 94 11.29 6.63 -13.63
N ASP A 95 11.43 7.73 -14.37
CA ASP A 95 11.38 7.72 -15.83
C ASP A 95 12.72 7.37 -16.49
N GLY A 96 12.71 7.22 -17.81
CA GLY A 96 13.88 6.89 -18.64
C GLY A 96 14.98 7.97 -18.65
N ASN A 97 14.70 9.18 -18.16
CA ASN A 97 15.70 10.25 -17.96
C ASN A 97 16.18 10.32 -16.50
N ASN A 98 15.80 9.35 -15.66
CA ASN A 98 16.08 9.29 -14.23
C ASN A 98 15.41 10.40 -13.40
N CYS A 99 14.32 10.98 -13.88
CA CYS A 99 13.47 11.84 -13.06
C CYS A 99 12.62 10.96 -12.13
N MET A 100 12.58 11.31 -10.85
CA MET A 100 11.83 10.59 -9.82
C MET A 100 10.61 11.39 -9.36
N GLN A 101 9.50 10.68 -9.14
CA GLN A 101 8.29 11.20 -8.53
C GLN A 101 7.80 10.19 -7.48
N THR A 102 7.23 10.68 -6.38
CA THR A 102 6.75 9.86 -5.28
C THR A 102 5.31 10.25 -4.96
N ASP A 103 4.46 9.25 -4.75
CA ASP A 103 3.09 9.43 -4.30
C ASP A 103 2.78 8.51 -3.10
N THR A 104 1.80 8.90 -2.29
CA THR A 104 1.43 8.19 -1.06
C THR A 104 -0.04 7.82 -1.07
N PHE A 105 -0.32 6.54 -0.88
CA PHE A 105 -1.67 5.98 -0.83
C PHE A 105 -1.94 5.41 0.56
N VAL A 106 -3.10 5.74 1.13
CA VAL A 106 -3.52 5.25 2.44
C VAL A 106 -4.76 4.37 2.26
N ILE A 107 -4.61 3.08 2.53
CA ILE A 107 -5.73 2.13 2.54
C ILE A 107 -6.20 2.01 3.99
N ASP A 108 -7.44 2.43 4.23
CA ASP A 108 -8.10 2.31 5.53
C ASP A 108 -9.07 1.13 5.48
N ILE A 109 -8.71 0.04 6.17
CA ILE A 109 -9.54 -1.16 6.34
C ILE A 109 -9.87 -1.28 7.83
N PRO A 110 -11.15 -1.27 8.22
CA PRO A 110 -11.53 -1.35 9.62
C PRO A 110 -11.14 -2.71 10.21
N LEU A 111 -10.56 -2.67 11.41
CA LEU A 111 -10.35 -3.86 12.23
C LEU A 111 -11.55 -4.03 13.16
N GLU A 112 -12.34 -5.09 12.96
CA GLU A 112 -13.49 -5.38 13.83
C GLU A 112 -13.24 -6.66 14.61
N ILE A 113 -13.20 -6.54 15.93
CA ILE A 113 -13.07 -7.66 16.86
C ILE A 113 -14.46 -7.95 17.44
N PRO A 114 -14.99 -9.18 17.28
CA PRO A 114 -16.32 -9.51 17.75
C PRO A 114 -16.34 -9.53 19.28
N THR A 115 -17.39 -8.95 19.87
CA THR A 115 -17.60 -8.99 21.33
C THR A 115 -18.33 -10.25 21.78
N VAL A 116 -18.86 -11.03 20.83
CA VAL A 116 -19.63 -12.23 21.08
C VAL A 116 -19.43 -13.25 19.97
N ILE A 117 -19.36 -14.53 20.35
CA ILE A 117 -19.50 -15.67 19.45
C ILE A 117 -20.70 -16.52 19.89
N THR A 118 -21.39 -17.11 18.91
CA THR A 118 -22.53 -18.03 19.04
C THR A 118 -22.20 -19.37 18.40
N PRO A 119 -21.35 -20.23 19.01
CA PRO A 119 -20.92 -21.49 18.38
C PRO A 119 -22.07 -22.52 18.39
N ASN A 120 -23.00 -22.38 17.45
CA ASN A 120 -24.23 -23.15 17.32
C ASN A 120 -24.34 -23.88 15.96
N GLY A 121 -23.41 -23.61 15.02
CA GLY A 121 -23.31 -24.24 13.72
C GLY A 121 -24.20 -23.64 12.63
N ASP A 122 -24.76 -22.44 12.84
CA ASP A 122 -25.63 -21.76 11.85
C ASP A 122 -24.85 -20.93 10.81
N GLY A 123 -23.53 -20.86 10.94
CA GLY A 123 -22.62 -20.15 10.06
C GLY A 123 -22.41 -18.68 10.43
N LYS A 124 -23.09 -18.15 11.46
CA LYS A 124 -22.96 -16.76 11.93
C LYS A 124 -22.33 -16.72 13.31
N ASN A 125 -21.23 -15.97 13.42
CA ASN A 125 -20.48 -15.79 14.67
C ASN A 125 -20.12 -17.13 15.37
N ASP A 126 -19.99 -18.22 14.61
CA ASP A 126 -19.64 -19.55 15.15
C ASP A 126 -18.19 -19.63 15.64
N ASP A 127 -17.35 -18.75 15.12
CA ASP A 127 -15.94 -18.62 15.47
C ASP A 127 -15.58 -17.16 15.74
N PHE A 128 -14.45 -16.97 16.40
CA PHE A 128 -13.86 -15.67 16.68
C PHE A 128 -13.26 -15.11 15.38
N GLU A 129 -14.12 -14.61 14.51
CA GLU A 129 -13.73 -13.97 13.25
C GLU A 129 -13.35 -12.51 13.49
N ILE A 130 -12.08 -12.17 13.28
CA ILE A 130 -11.62 -10.78 13.32
C ILE A 130 -11.59 -10.25 11.88
N VAL A 131 -12.39 -9.23 11.61
CA VAL A 131 -12.49 -8.59 10.30
C VAL A 131 -11.32 -7.64 10.09
N GLY A 132 -10.76 -7.60 8.88
CA GLY A 132 -9.64 -6.71 8.52
C GLY A 132 -8.27 -7.21 8.99
N ILE A 133 -8.22 -8.33 9.72
CA ILE A 133 -6.97 -8.87 10.26
C ILE A 133 -5.99 -9.36 9.19
N GLN A 134 -6.45 -9.68 7.98
CA GLN A 134 -5.60 -10.07 6.84
C GLN A 134 -4.59 -9.00 6.43
N ALA A 135 -4.78 -7.76 6.88
CA ALA A 135 -3.87 -6.66 6.63
C ALA A 135 -2.51 -6.79 7.34
N TYR A 136 -2.44 -7.61 8.40
CA TYR A 136 -1.31 -7.62 9.32
C TYR A 136 -0.41 -8.85 9.04
N GLN A 137 0.90 -8.60 8.93
CA GLN A 137 1.88 -9.64 8.62
C GLN A 137 2.31 -10.42 9.87
N ASN A 138 2.33 -9.77 11.02
CA ASN A 138 2.58 -10.44 12.29
C ASN A 138 1.33 -10.35 13.17
N VAL A 139 0.72 -11.47 13.46
CA VAL A 139 -0.49 -11.59 14.27
C VAL A 139 -0.24 -12.59 15.39
N SER A 140 -0.48 -12.17 16.63
CA SER A 140 -0.54 -13.06 17.79
C SER A 140 -1.90 -12.86 18.46
N ILE A 141 -2.63 -13.95 18.70
CA ILE A 141 -3.93 -13.91 19.38
C ILE A 141 -3.87 -14.91 20.50
N GLU A 142 -4.25 -14.49 21.70
CA GLU A 142 -4.35 -15.33 22.88
C GLU A 142 -5.72 -15.10 23.52
N ILE A 143 -6.40 -16.18 23.90
CA ILE A 143 -7.70 -16.12 24.59
C ILE A 143 -7.59 -16.86 25.90
N TYR A 144 -8.03 -16.20 26.96
CA TYR A 144 -7.91 -16.65 28.33
C TYR A 144 -9.28 -16.88 28.97
N GLY A 145 -9.34 -17.88 29.83
CA GLY A 145 -10.45 -18.07 30.76
C GLY A 145 -10.45 -17.03 31.88
N ARG A 146 -11.54 -16.99 32.65
CA ARG A 146 -11.70 -16.10 33.81
C ARG A 146 -10.55 -16.15 34.81
N TRP A 147 -9.88 -17.29 34.93
CA TRP A 147 -8.82 -17.54 35.90
C TRP A 147 -7.40 -17.39 35.32
N GLY A 148 -7.28 -16.94 34.07
CA GLY A 148 -5.99 -16.72 33.41
C GLY A 148 -5.43 -17.94 32.68
N ASP A 149 -6.18 -19.04 32.59
CA ASP A 149 -5.79 -20.20 31.79
C ASP A 149 -5.82 -19.84 30.30
N LEU A 150 -4.75 -20.16 29.56
CA LEU A 150 -4.70 -20.02 28.11
C LEU A 150 -5.58 -21.09 27.46
N LEU A 151 -6.60 -20.66 26.71
CA LEU A 151 -7.59 -21.53 26.07
C LEU A 151 -7.38 -21.64 24.56
N PHE A 152 -6.78 -20.63 23.96
CA PHE A 152 -6.48 -20.61 22.53
C PHE A 152 -5.31 -19.66 22.29
N ASP A 153 -4.42 -20.07 21.39
CA ASP A 153 -3.38 -19.22 20.85
C ASP A 153 -3.26 -19.39 19.33
N PHE A 154 -2.87 -18.31 18.68
CA PHE A 154 -2.51 -18.27 17.27
C PHE A 154 -1.30 -17.36 17.08
N LYS A 155 -0.35 -17.80 16.26
CA LYS A 155 0.79 -16.99 15.79
C LYS A 155 1.00 -17.23 14.30
N GLY A 156 1.01 -16.15 13.52
CA GLY A 156 1.16 -16.23 12.07
C GLY A 156 0.82 -14.90 11.41
N THR A 157 0.38 -14.96 10.16
CA THR A 157 -0.12 -13.82 9.40
C THR A 157 -1.64 -13.68 9.55
N GLY A 158 -2.17 -12.50 9.25
CA GLY A 158 -3.60 -12.30 9.14
C GLY A 158 -4.27 -13.16 8.07
N LEU A 159 -3.58 -13.38 6.95
CA LEU A 159 -4.03 -14.25 5.86
C LEU A 159 -4.15 -15.73 6.29
N GLU A 160 -3.30 -16.18 7.20
CA GLU A 160 -3.43 -17.51 7.80
C GLU A 160 -4.59 -17.58 8.79
N TYR A 161 -4.82 -16.52 9.57
CA TYR A 161 -5.89 -16.49 10.57
C TYR A 161 -7.29 -16.52 9.96
N VAL A 162 -7.50 -15.89 8.79
CA VAL A 162 -8.81 -15.89 8.13
C VAL A 162 -9.27 -17.30 7.71
N ASN A 163 -8.40 -18.31 7.72
CA ASN A 163 -8.82 -19.70 7.61
C ASN A 163 -9.58 -20.14 8.87
N LYS A 164 -10.85 -20.56 8.72
CA LYS A 164 -11.73 -20.98 9.82
C LYS A 164 -11.13 -22.05 10.73
N THR A 165 -10.25 -22.92 10.23
CA THR A 165 -9.59 -23.94 11.06
C THR A 165 -8.63 -23.36 12.10
N ASN A 166 -8.14 -22.14 11.86
CA ASN A 166 -7.21 -21.43 12.74
C ASN A 166 -7.93 -20.48 13.71
N ARG A 167 -9.25 -20.33 13.60
CA ARG A 167 -10.04 -19.45 14.46
C ARG A 167 -10.54 -20.18 15.70
N TRP A 168 -10.68 -19.44 16.79
CA TRP A 168 -11.24 -20.01 18.01
C TRP A 168 -12.75 -20.18 17.88
N ASN A 169 -13.24 -21.42 18.02
CA ASN A 169 -14.66 -21.78 17.89
C ASN A 169 -15.35 -21.97 19.25
N GLY A 170 -14.83 -21.37 20.32
CA GLY A 170 -15.37 -21.53 21.68
C GLY A 170 -15.12 -22.91 22.30
N LYS A 171 -14.12 -23.65 21.81
CA LYS A 171 -13.70 -24.95 22.38
C LYS A 171 -12.32 -24.87 23.01
N TYR A 172 -12.07 -25.76 23.97
CA TYR A 172 -10.76 -26.03 24.55
C TYR A 172 -10.54 -27.54 24.64
N ASN A 173 -9.41 -28.03 24.09
CA ASN A 173 -9.11 -29.46 24.00
C ASN A 173 -10.27 -30.28 23.39
N GLY A 174 -10.90 -29.74 22.35
CA GLY A 174 -12.03 -30.36 21.63
C GLY A 174 -13.37 -30.30 22.36
N LYS A 175 -13.42 -29.77 23.58
CA LYS A 175 -14.65 -29.66 24.38
C LYS A 175 -15.21 -28.24 24.32
N ASP A 176 -16.53 -28.15 24.26
CA ASP A 176 -17.26 -26.91 24.36
C ASP A 176 -16.99 -26.21 25.69
N LEU A 177 -16.59 -24.95 25.62
CA LEU A 177 -16.51 -24.10 26.79
C LEU A 177 -17.92 -23.64 27.22
N PRO A 178 -18.13 -23.34 28.52
CA PRO A 178 -19.40 -22.84 29.01
C PRO A 178 -19.73 -21.46 28.44
N MET A 179 -21.00 -21.06 28.50
CA MET A 179 -21.36 -19.66 28.26
C MET A 179 -20.68 -18.78 29.30
N GLY A 180 -20.15 -17.63 28.88
CA GLY A 180 -19.39 -16.75 29.75
C GLY A 180 -18.51 -15.78 29.00
N SER A 181 -17.76 -14.98 29.74
CA SER A 181 -16.82 -14.00 29.21
C SER A 181 -15.38 -14.54 29.24
N TYR A 182 -14.66 -14.28 28.16
CA TYR A 182 -13.28 -14.67 27.92
C TYR A 182 -12.48 -13.43 27.55
N VAL A 183 -11.21 -13.37 27.96
CA VAL A 183 -10.35 -12.21 27.70
C VAL A 183 -9.46 -12.52 26.52
N TYR A 184 -9.38 -11.61 25.54
CA TYR A 184 -8.41 -11.73 24.46
C TYR A 184 -7.25 -10.75 24.65
N ILE A 185 -6.09 -11.15 24.14
CA ILE A 185 -4.93 -10.31 23.90
C ILE A 185 -4.53 -10.52 22.44
N ILE A 186 -4.53 -9.44 21.65
CA ILE A 186 -4.19 -9.46 20.23
C ILE A 186 -3.02 -8.52 20.02
N LYS A 187 -1.96 -9.00 19.37
CA LYS A 187 -0.82 -8.18 18.93
C LYS A 187 -0.77 -8.19 17.42
N LEU A 188 -0.67 -7.01 16.83
CA LEU A 188 -0.64 -6.79 15.39
C LEU A 188 0.64 -6.04 15.07
N ASN A 189 1.50 -6.64 14.25
CA ASN A 189 2.82 -6.11 13.92
C ASN A 189 3.59 -5.70 15.21
N ASP A 190 4.12 -4.48 15.23
CA ASP A 190 4.85 -3.90 16.36
C ASP A 190 3.98 -2.94 17.19
N ASP A 191 2.65 -2.96 16.99
CA ASP A 191 1.70 -2.09 17.68
C ASP A 191 1.42 -2.55 19.12
N ASP A 192 0.87 -1.64 19.92
CA ASP A 192 0.41 -1.94 21.27
C ASP A 192 -0.65 -3.06 21.27
N PRO A 193 -0.61 -3.97 22.26
CA PRO A 193 -1.57 -5.06 22.33
C PRO A 193 -3.00 -4.55 22.52
N LEU A 194 -3.90 -5.03 21.68
CA LEU A 194 -5.34 -4.86 21.83
C LEU A 194 -5.85 -5.89 22.84
N THR A 195 -6.61 -5.42 23.83
CA THR A 195 -7.19 -6.29 24.86
C THR A 195 -8.68 -6.02 25.01
N GLY A 196 -9.43 -7.05 25.36
CA GLY A 196 -10.87 -6.93 25.53
C GLY A 196 -11.52 -8.24 25.90
N VAL A 197 -12.85 -8.28 25.77
CA VAL A 197 -13.67 -9.42 26.15
C VAL A 197 -14.44 -9.93 24.94
N VAL A 198 -14.49 -11.25 24.80
CA VAL A 198 -15.41 -11.96 23.93
C VAL A 198 -16.31 -12.85 24.78
N ALA A 199 -17.61 -12.78 24.55
CA ALA A 199 -18.59 -13.65 25.21
C ALA A 199 -18.90 -14.87 24.35
N ILE A 200 -19.02 -16.05 24.98
CA ILE A 200 -19.71 -17.19 24.38
C ILE A 200 -21.16 -17.15 24.83
N ILE A 201 -22.08 -17.14 23.87
CA ILE A 201 -23.51 -17.38 24.10
C ILE A 201 -23.99 -18.54 23.22
N ARG A 202 -25.08 -19.20 23.59
CA ARG A 202 -25.71 -20.30 22.87
C ARG A 202 -27.23 -20.20 23.03
#